data_AF-A0A225AG78-F1
#
_entry.id   AF-A0A225AG78-F1
#
_cell.length_a   1.000
_cell.length_b   1.000
_cell.length_c   1.000
_cell.angle_alpha   90.00
_cell.angle_beta   90.00
_cell.angle_gamma   90.00
#
_symmetry.space_group_name_H-M   'P 1'
#
loop_
_entity.id
_entity.type
_entity.pdbx_description
1 polymer ?
#
loop_
_entity_poly.entity_id
_entity_poly.type
_entity_poly.pdbx_seq_one_letter_code
_entity_poly.pdbx_strand_id
1 'polypeptide(L)'
;MAEIYANVQSDNGSITDQHALREWSRRYMDALADIKDLRVGPRLASLMTAAGLQDVDMRMIQLPLSAWSTDPRMRQIGAANRNNVHQLLESVALYPLTQRVHMSHDEFSTLINRARAEVDDHNLKAYFPL
;
A
#
# COMPACT_ATOMS: atom_id res chain seq x y z
N MET A 1 7.60 -14.86 6.82
CA MET A 1 6.86 -14.39 5.62
C MET A 1 6.63 -12.89 5.79
N ALA A 2 6.65 -12.12 4.71
CA ALA A 2 6.28 -10.70 4.72
C ALA A 2 5.10 -10.50 3.76
N GLU A 3 4.08 -9.74 4.15
CA GLU A 3 2.89 -9.49 3.33
C GLU A 3 2.52 -8.02 3.42
N ILE A 4 2.50 -7.34 2.29
CA ILE A 4 2.08 -5.94 2.24
C ILE A 4 0.58 -5.88 2.42
N TYR A 5 0.12 -5.16 3.45
CA TYR A 5 -1.27 -4.73 3.50
C TYR A 5 -1.44 -3.59 2.50
N ALA A 6 -2.04 -3.87 1.34
CA ALA A 6 -2.20 -2.96 0.20
C ALA A 6 -3.22 -1.82 0.46
N ASN A 7 -3.25 -1.32 1.68
CA ASN A 7 -4.04 -0.20 2.12
C ASN A 7 -3.13 0.87 2.72
N VAL A 8 -2.85 1.91 1.95
CA VAL A 8 -1.99 3.02 2.39
C VAL A 8 -2.60 3.65 3.66
N GLN A 9 -1.72 3.91 4.63
CA GLN A 9 -2.04 4.58 5.88
C GLN A 9 -1.12 5.77 6.09
N SER A 10 -1.46 6.58 7.10
CA SER A 10 -0.72 7.76 7.50
C SER A 10 -0.35 7.66 8.96
N ASP A 11 0.91 7.93 9.30
CA ASP A 11 1.40 7.86 10.68
C ASP A 11 0.72 8.90 11.59
N ASN A 12 0.35 10.05 11.04
CA ASN A 12 -0.34 11.13 11.75
C ASN A 12 -1.85 11.17 11.47
N GLY A 13 -2.41 10.17 10.78
CA GLY A 13 -3.84 10.11 10.47
C GLY A 13 -4.34 11.14 9.46
N SER A 14 -3.45 11.77 8.68
CA SER A 14 -3.82 12.82 7.73
C SER A 14 -4.42 12.32 6.41
N ILE A 15 -4.14 11.07 6.03
CA ILE A 15 -4.75 10.43 4.86
C ILE A 15 -6.20 10.05 5.16
N THR A 16 -7.10 10.58 4.34
CA THR A 16 -8.55 10.33 4.35
C THR A 16 -9.00 9.63 3.06
N ASP A 17 -10.28 9.25 2.98
CA ASP A 17 -10.85 8.63 1.78
C ASP A 17 -10.92 9.55 0.55
N GLN A 18 -10.66 10.85 0.70
CA GLN A 18 -10.56 11.81 -0.42
C GLN A 18 -9.17 11.79 -1.10
N HIS A 19 -8.16 11.23 -0.44
CA HIS A 19 -6.80 11.17 -0.96
C HIS A 19 -6.67 10.06 -2.02
N ALA A 20 -5.91 10.33 -3.07
CA ALA A 20 -5.68 9.43 -4.19
C ALA A 20 -4.99 8.12 -3.76
N LEU A 21 -4.09 8.13 -2.77
CA LEU A 21 -3.48 6.91 -2.22
C LEU A 21 -4.52 5.99 -1.59
N ARG A 22 -5.53 6.57 -0.93
CA ARG A 22 -6.62 5.81 -0.30
C ARG A 22 -7.61 5.32 -1.34
N GLU A 23 -7.94 6.15 -2.32
CA GLU A 23 -8.74 5.77 -3.49
C GLU A 23 -8.09 4.62 -4.27
N TRP A 24 -6.78 4.73 -4.55
CA TRP A 24 -5.98 3.71 -5.24
C TRP A 24 -6.04 2.38 -4.49
N SER A 25 -5.78 2.41 -3.17
CA SER A 25 -5.80 1.21 -2.33
C SER A 25 -7.15 0.51 -2.36
N ARG A 26 -8.24 1.26 -2.20
CA ARG A 26 -9.60 0.73 -2.25
C ARG A 26 -9.91 0.10 -3.60
N ARG A 27 -9.70 0.83 -4.69
CA ARG A 27 -9.98 0.34 -6.05
C ARG A 27 -9.16 -0.89 -6.40
N TYR A 28 -7.88 -0.92 -6.03
CA TYR A 28 -6.99 -2.06 -6.28
C TYR A 28 -7.44 -3.31 -5.50
N MET A 29 -7.76 -3.15 -4.22
CA MET A 29 -8.29 -4.26 -3.41
C MET A 29 -9.62 -4.77 -3.93
N ASP A 30 -10.55 -3.89 -4.27
CA ASP A 30 -11.87 -4.27 -4.76
C ASP A 30 -11.78 -5.00 -6.11
N ALA A 31 -10.88 -4.56 -7.01
CA ALA A 31 -10.67 -5.18 -8.32
C ALA A 31 -10.07 -6.61 -8.25
N LEU A 32 -9.49 -6.99 -7.10
CA LEU A 32 -8.83 -8.29 -6.89
C LEU A 32 -9.51 -9.13 -5.81
N ALA A 33 -10.62 -8.67 -5.22
CA ALA A 33 -11.25 -9.31 -4.06
C ALA A 33 -11.74 -10.75 -4.33
N ASP A 34 -12.05 -11.08 -5.59
CA ASP A 34 -12.44 -12.42 -6.04
C ASP A 34 -11.25 -13.35 -6.36
N ILE A 35 -10.02 -12.81 -6.42
CA ILE A 35 -8.79 -13.56 -6.73
C ILE A 35 -7.94 -13.76 -5.48
N LYS A 36 -7.69 -12.69 -4.72
CA LYS A 36 -6.81 -12.71 -3.54
C LYS A 36 -7.34 -11.76 -2.47
N ASP A 37 -7.40 -12.24 -1.24
CA ASP A 37 -7.59 -11.37 -0.09
C ASP A 37 -6.33 -10.56 0.21
N LEU A 38 -6.28 -9.33 -0.31
CA LEU A 38 -5.20 -8.38 -0.04
C LEU A 38 -5.24 -7.76 1.38
N ARG A 39 -6.23 -8.14 2.19
CA ARG A 39 -6.38 -7.73 3.60
C ARG A 39 -5.95 -8.84 4.56
N VAL A 40 -5.33 -9.91 4.05
CA VAL A 40 -4.99 -11.10 4.85
C VAL A 40 -3.90 -10.85 5.88
N GLY A 41 -3.01 -9.86 5.65
CA GLY A 41 -1.82 -9.60 6.47
C GLY A 41 -2.05 -9.72 7.98
N PRO A 42 -2.95 -8.93 8.60
CA PRO A 42 -3.28 -9.00 10.02
C PRO A 42 -3.77 -10.37 10.53
N ARG A 43 -4.22 -11.25 9.65
CA ARG A 43 -4.77 -12.58 9.99
C ARG A 43 -3.75 -13.71 9.76
N LEU A 44 -2.60 -13.43 9.16
CA LEU A 44 -1.63 -14.47 8.79
C LEU A 44 -1.14 -15.27 10.00
N ALA A 45 -0.89 -14.62 11.15
CA ALA A 45 -0.46 -15.32 12.35
C ALA A 45 -1.51 -16.35 12.81
N SER A 46 -2.77 -15.93 12.90
CA SER A 46 -3.89 -16.82 13.25
C SER A 46 -4.08 -17.96 12.25
N LEU A 47 -3.94 -17.68 10.95
CA LEU A 47 -4.04 -18.69 9.90
C LEU A 47 -2.90 -19.71 9.99
N MET A 48 -1.67 -19.27 10.26
CA MET A 48 -0.51 -20.14 10.45
C MET A 48 -0.66 -21.02 11.68
N THR A 49 -1.07 -20.45 12.82
CA THR A 49 -1.33 -21.24 14.03
C THR A 49 -2.47 -22.24 13.82
N ALA A 50 -3.55 -21.85 13.14
CA ALA A 50 -4.65 -22.76 12.82
C ALA A 50 -4.22 -23.91 11.88
N ALA A 51 -3.21 -23.69 11.04
CA ALA A 51 -2.60 -24.72 10.20
C ALA A 51 -1.60 -25.62 10.96
N GLY A 52 -1.42 -25.42 12.28
CA GLY A 52 -0.56 -26.25 13.13
C GLY A 52 0.88 -25.77 13.26
N LEU A 53 1.23 -24.59 12.73
CA LEU A 53 2.54 -24.00 12.98
C LEU A 53 2.64 -23.57 14.46
N GLN A 54 3.79 -23.87 15.05
CA GLN A 54 4.13 -23.50 16.43
C GLN A 54 5.08 -22.29 16.42
N ASP A 55 5.17 -21.59 17.56
CA ASP A 55 6.07 -20.43 17.76
C ASP A 55 5.91 -19.31 16.71
N VAL A 56 4.66 -19.01 16.36
CA VAL A 56 4.33 -17.96 15.37
C VAL A 56 4.42 -16.57 16.03
N ASP A 57 5.39 -15.76 15.59
CA ASP A 57 5.52 -14.32 15.93
C ASP A 57 5.09 -13.45 14.74
N MET A 58 4.47 -12.32 15.03
CA MET A 58 4.05 -11.34 14.02
C MET A 58 4.46 -9.94 14.44
N ARG A 59 5.07 -9.21 13.50
CA ARG A 59 5.48 -7.83 13.70
C ARG A 59 4.97 -6.99 12.54
N MET A 60 4.32 -5.88 12.87
CA MET A 60 3.92 -4.89 11.88
C MET A 60 5.05 -3.88 11.72
N ILE A 61 5.44 -3.62 10.47
CA ILE A 61 6.41 -2.60 10.11
C ILE A 61 5.70 -1.54 9.29
N GLN A 62 5.79 -0.28 9.72
CA GLN A 62 5.35 0.85 8.90
C GLN A 62 6.39 1.10 7.81
N LEU A 63 6.21 0.54 6.61
CA LEU A 63 7.13 0.75 5.49
C LEU A 63 6.87 2.12 4.84
N PRO A 64 7.74 3.13 5.05
CA PRO A 64 7.48 4.48 4.56
C PRO A 64 7.47 4.52 3.03
N LEU A 65 6.53 5.27 2.45
CA LEU A 65 6.48 5.45 0.98
C LEU A 65 7.54 6.45 0.50
N SER A 66 8.00 7.34 1.37
CA SER A 66 9.00 8.37 1.09
C SER A 66 9.78 8.73 2.36
N ALA A 67 10.71 9.69 2.26
CA ALA A 67 11.69 10.00 3.31
C ALA A 67 11.13 10.91 4.44
N TRP A 68 9.88 10.70 4.86
CA TRP A 68 9.20 11.57 5.84
C TRP A 68 9.53 11.23 7.31
N SER A 69 10.03 10.02 7.60
CA SER A 69 10.31 9.57 8.96
C SER A 69 11.41 10.40 9.63
N THR A 70 11.25 10.67 10.94
CA THR A 70 12.29 11.31 11.76
C THR A 70 13.38 10.32 12.22
N ASP A 71 13.06 9.02 12.31
CA ASP A 71 14.05 7.98 12.52
C ASP A 71 15.01 7.90 11.32
N PRO A 72 16.35 8.03 11.52
CA PRO A 72 17.31 8.10 10.42
C PRO A 72 17.31 6.86 9.52
N ARG A 73 17.11 5.66 10.09
CA ARG A 73 17.09 4.40 9.36
C ARG A 73 15.83 4.31 8.50
N MET A 74 14.67 4.60 9.08
CA MET A 74 13.40 4.57 8.35
C MET A 74 13.32 5.67 7.28
N ARG A 75 13.97 6.82 7.52
CA ARG A 75 14.11 7.87 6.50
C ARG A 75 14.91 7.40 5.29
N GLN A 76 16.03 6.71 5.51
CA GLN A 76 16.85 6.14 4.43
C GLN A 76 16.08 5.06 3.66
N ILE A 77 15.35 4.19 4.36
CA ILE A 77 14.47 3.19 3.75
C ILE A 77 13.41 3.87 2.88
N GLY A 78 12.71 4.88 3.41
CA GLY A 78 11.71 5.62 2.65
C GLY A 78 12.28 6.34 1.41
N ALA A 79 13.48 6.93 1.53
CA ALA A 79 14.18 7.55 0.41
C ALA A 79 14.50 6.53 -0.70
N ALA A 80 14.98 5.35 -0.34
CA ALA A 80 15.26 4.27 -1.28
C ALA A 80 13.98 3.65 -1.86
N ASN A 81 12.89 3.63 -1.10
CA ASN A 81 11.62 3.03 -1.48
C ASN A 81 10.78 3.92 -2.40
N ARG A 82 10.96 5.25 -2.37
CA ARG A 82 10.15 6.22 -3.12
C ARG A 82 9.96 5.84 -4.59
N ASN A 83 11.06 5.59 -5.31
CA ASN A 83 10.98 5.26 -6.74
C ASN A 83 10.31 3.91 -6.98
N ASN A 84 10.46 2.96 -6.05
CA ASN A 84 9.78 1.66 -6.13
C ASN A 84 8.28 1.83 -5.95
N VAL A 85 7.83 2.67 -5.00
CA VAL A 85 6.41 2.94 -4.78
C VAL A 85 5.79 3.63 -6.00
N HIS A 86 6.48 4.63 -6.58
CA HIS A 86 5.99 5.29 -7.80
C HIS A 86 5.76 4.29 -8.95
N GLN A 87 6.65 3.31 -9.13
CA GLN A 87 6.49 2.24 -10.13
C GLN A 87 5.42 1.22 -9.74
N LEU A 88 5.36 0.85 -8.46
CA LEU A 88 4.36 -0.08 -7.92
C LEU A 88 2.95 0.43 -8.17
N LEU A 89 2.65 1.69 -7.83
CA LEU A 89 1.31 2.27 -7.97
C LEU A 89 0.76 2.10 -9.38
N GLU A 90 1.59 2.24 -10.40
CA GLU A 90 1.21 2.06 -11.80
C GLU A 90 1.19 0.59 -12.21
N SER A 91 2.31 -0.11 -12.05
CA SER A 91 2.52 -1.45 -12.61
C SER A 91 1.52 -2.49 -12.09
N VAL A 92 1.23 -2.52 -10.79
CA VAL A 92 0.35 -3.55 -10.22
C VAL A 92 -1.12 -3.25 -10.49
N ALA A 93 -1.48 -1.98 -10.61
CA ALA A 93 -2.86 -1.55 -10.73
C ALA A 93 -3.35 -1.44 -12.19
N LEU A 94 -2.43 -1.36 -13.18
CA LEU A 94 -2.80 -1.15 -14.58
C LEU A 94 -3.82 -2.18 -15.09
N TYR A 95 -3.51 -3.47 -15.00
CA TYR A 95 -4.42 -4.51 -15.48
C TYR A 95 -5.69 -4.62 -14.62
N PRO A 96 -5.62 -4.70 -13.28
CA PRO A 96 -6.82 -4.78 -12.45
C PRO A 96 -7.78 -3.62 -12.66
N LEU A 97 -7.27 -2.39 -12.79
CA LEU A 97 -8.12 -1.21 -12.93
C LEU A 97 -8.65 -1.04 -14.35
N THR A 98 -7.80 -1.17 -15.38
CA THR A 98 -8.23 -0.90 -16.76
C THR A 98 -8.97 -2.07 -17.42
N GLN A 99 -8.60 -3.32 -17.11
CA GLN A 99 -9.16 -4.49 -17.78
C GLN A 99 -10.27 -5.16 -16.97
N ARG A 100 -10.11 -5.31 -15.65
CA ARG A 100 -11.11 -6.03 -14.83
C ARG A 100 -12.30 -5.17 -14.42
N VAL A 101 -12.06 -3.90 -14.09
CA VAL A 101 -13.13 -2.95 -13.68
C VAL A 101 -13.34 -1.83 -14.69
N HIS A 102 -12.78 -1.96 -15.88
CA HIS A 102 -13.02 -1.10 -17.04
C HIS A 102 -12.79 0.40 -16.81
N MET A 103 -11.85 0.78 -15.94
CA MET A 103 -11.40 2.16 -15.80
C MET A 103 -10.74 2.64 -17.10
N SER A 104 -11.05 3.85 -17.56
CA SER A 104 -10.39 4.41 -18.74
C SER A 104 -8.90 4.69 -18.46
N HIS A 105 -8.07 4.68 -19.51
CA HIS A 105 -6.64 4.99 -19.37
C HIS A 105 -6.39 6.42 -18.88
N ASP A 106 -7.27 7.37 -19.20
CA ASP A 106 -7.18 8.76 -18.76
C ASP A 106 -7.48 8.89 -17.26
N GLU A 107 -8.54 8.24 -16.77
CA GLU A 107 -8.84 8.17 -15.33
C GLU A 107 -7.73 7.47 -14.56
N PHE A 108 -7.20 6.36 -15.10
CA PHE A 108 -6.09 5.63 -14.51
C PHE A 108 -4.86 6.52 -14.38
N SER A 109 -4.44 7.17 -15.47
CA SER A 109 -3.28 8.08 -15.47
C SER A 109 -3.46 9.23 -14.48
N THR A 110 -4.67 9.78 -14.39
CA THR A 110 -5.02 10.83 -13.43
C THR A 110 -4.90 10.35 -11.99
N LEU A 111 -5.41 9.16 -11.67
CA LEU A 111 -5.30 8.57 -10.34
C LEU A 111 -3.84 8.31 -9.95
N ILE A 112 -3.05 7.72 -10.86
CA ILE A 112 -1.63 7.44 -10.62
C ILE A 112 -0.84 8.73 -10.39
N ASN A 113 -1.05 9.77 -11.20
CA ASN A 113 -0.35 11.04 -11.05
C ASN A 113 -0.67 11.72 -9.71
N ARG A 114 -1.94 11.71 -9.29
CA ARG A 114 -2.34 12.24 -7.98
C ARG A 114 -1.73 11.43 -6.83
N ALA A 115 -1.78 10.11 -6.90
CA ALA A 115 -1.23 9.24 -5.85
C ALA A 115 0.30 9.40 -5.73
N ARG A 116 1.02 9.54 -6.85
CA ARG A 116 2.46 9.84 -6.87
C ARG A 116 2.80 11.18 -6.22
N ALA A 117 2.00 12.21 -6.49
CA ALA A 117 2.17 13.51 -5.83
C ALA A 117 1.97 13.40 -4.31
N GLU A 118 0.99 12.61 -3.87
CA GLU A 118 0.75 12.36 -2.43
C GLU A 118 1.86 11.53 -1.77
N VAL A 119 2.53 10.61 -2.48
CA VAL A 119 3.74 9.94 -1.95
C VAL A 119 4.83 10.95 -1.59
N ASP A 120 4.94 12.00 -2.40
CA ASP A 120 5.98 13.03 -2.26
C ASP A 120 5.62 14.10 -1.22
N ASP A 121 4.35 14.17 -0.80
CA ASP A 121 3.93 15.01 0.31
C ASP A 121 4.28 14.37 1.65
N HIS A 122 5.42 14.76 2.21
CA HIS A 122 5.88 14.26 3.51
C HIS A 122 4.96 14.64 4.67
N ASN A 123 4.06 15.62 4.52
CA ASN A 123 3.08 15.93 5.57
C ASN A 123 2.06 14.80 5.76
N LEU A 124 1.81 14.02 4.71
CA LEU A 124 0.91 12.87 4.75
C LEU A 124 1.48 11.68 5.52
N LYS A 125 2.82 11.64 5.71
CA LYS A 125 3.53 10.55 6.40
C LYS A 125 3.05 9.16 5.97
N ALA A 126 2.95 8.96 4.67
CA ALA A 126 2.31 7.79 4.07
C ALA A 126 3.17 6.52 4.23
N TYR A 127 2.55 5.40 4.58
CA TYR A 127 3.20 4.10 4.65
C TYR A 127 2.29 2.95 4.21
N PHE A 128 2.91 1.84 3.81
CA PHE A 128 2.24 0.55 3.77
C PHE A 128 2.56 -0.23 5.06
N PRO A 129 1.56 -0.78 5.75
CA PRO A 129 1.81 -1.80 6.77
C PRO A 129 2.36 -3.06 6.11
N LEU A 130 3.50 -3.57 6.61
CA LEU A 130 4.15 -4.81 6.19
C LEU A 130 4.18 -5.83 7.35
#